data_AF-A0A2V8IQG2-F1
#
_entry.id   AF-A0A2V8IQG2-F1
#
_cell.length_a   1.000
_cell.length_b   1.000
_cell.length_c   1.000
_cell.angle_alpha   90.00
_cell.angle_beta   90.00
_cell.angle_gamma   90.00
#
_symmetry.space_group_name_H-M   'P 1'
#
loop_
_entity.id
_entity.type
_entity.pdbx_description
1 polymer ?
#
loop_
_entity_poly.entity_id
_entity_poly.type
_entity_poly.pdbx_seq_one_letter_code
_entity_poly.pdbx_strand_id
1 'polypeptide(L)'
;MLGVVFVLISRWAGAGLPPEAQAAGPETTFTATSANVNDAGRGVKINILRWSNDDDRNTLVAAMNPPAERGNAEPTGEPGRGGAGRGAAGARGRGRGDAPAAPPKPMAAVIAALERAPTIGYVWLNDSNIGYAIRYAYRTPMPDGGERIFLASNRRFGDTGTSWKPVAPATATDYDFTIIELRLDSKGSGEGKASINTKVALDADAKTIALENYAAAPVVLKNVRR
;
A
#
# COMPACT_ATOMS: atom_id res chain seq x y z
N MET A 1 -55.80 12.90 -18.36
CA MET A 1 -54.72 12.54 -19.30
C MET A 1 -53.38 12.67 -18.59
N LEU A 2 -52.60 11.58 -18.62
CA LEU A 2 -51.13 11.44 -18.52
C LEU A 2 -50.38 12.12 -17.34
N GLY A 3 -49.50 11.47 -16.59
CA GLY A 3 -48.95 10.11 -16.67
C GLY A 3 -47.88 9.97 -15.57
N VAL A 4 -48.02 8.94 -14.73
CA VAL A 4 -47.06 8.62 -13.66
C VAL A 4 -45.90 7.86 -14.30
N VAL A 5 -44.69 8.43 -14.25
CA VAL A 5 -43.47 7.74 -14.68
C VAL A 5 -43.00 6.85 -13.53
N PHE A 6 -43.36 5.56 -13.61
CA PHE A 6 -42.69 4.50 -12.86
C PHE A 6 -41.30 4.28 -13.47
N VAL A 7 -40.25 4.68 -12.77
CA VAL A 7 -38.89 4.22 -13.11
C VAL A 7 -38.71 2.84 -12.50
N LEU A 8 -38.96 1.83 -13.32
CA LEU A 8 -38.68 0.44 -13.04
C LEU A 8 -37.17 0.20 -13.21
N ILE A 9 -36.39 0.24 -12.13
CA ILE A 9 -34.98 -0.16 -12.19
C ILE A 9 -34.93 -1.68 -12.09
N SER A 10 -35.01 -2.36 -13.24
CA SER A 10 -34.78 -3.80 -13.33
C SER A 10 -33.37 -4.14 -12.85
N ARG A 11 -33.30 -4.90 -11.74
CA ARG A 11 -32.07 -5.54 -11.29
C ARG A 11 -31.82 -6.79 -12.12
N TRP A 12 -30.86 -6.72 -13.02
CA TRP A 12 -30.25 -7.91 -13.61
C TRP A 12 -29.21 -8.46 -12.64
N ALA A 13 -29.46 -9.68 -12.17
CA ALA A 13 -28.47 -10.52 -11.50
C ALA A 13 -27.72 -11.34 -12.57
N GLY A 14 -26.39 -11.33 -12.55
CA GLY A 14 -25.57 -12.25 -13.35
C GLY A 14 -24.54 -11.60 -14.26
N ALA A 15 -23.51 -11.00 -13.66
CA ALA A 15 -22.12 -10.88 -14.13
C ALA A 15 -21.48 -9.87 -13.18
N GLY A 16 -20.45 -10.28 -12.43
CA GLY A 16 -19.76 -9.39 -11.50
C GLY A 16 -19.27 -8.15 -12.25
N LEU A 17 -19.90 -7.01 -12.00
CA LEU A 17 -19.37 -5.73 -12.45
C LEU A 17 -17.91 -5.66 -11.96
N PRO A 18 -16.96 -5.30 -12.82
CA PRO A 18 -15.62 -5.00 -12.34
C PRO A 18 -15.75 -3.97 -11.20
N PRO A 19 -14.95 -4.09 -10.13
CA PRO A 19 -14.97 -3.09 -9.07
C PRO A 19 -14.87 -1.71 -9.73
N GLU A 20 -15.84 -0.84 -9.46
CA GLU A 20 -15.80 0.54 -9.99
C GLU A 20 -14.45 1.12 -9.65
N ALA A 21 -13.74 1.61 -10.67
CA ALA A 21 -12.43 2.21 -10.52
C ALA A 21 -12.52 3.30 -9.44
N GLN A 22 -11.64 3.24 -8.44
CA GLN A 22 -11.73 4.18 -7.34
C GLN A 22 -11.37 5.59 -7.82
N ALA A 23 -12.38 6.44 -7.95
CA ALA A 23 -12.21 7.85 -8.26
C ALA A 23 -11.66 8.61 -7.03
N ALA A 24 -10.91 9.68 -7.28
CA ALA A 24 -10.45 10.58 -6.23
C ALA A 24 -11.66 11.15 -5.48
N GLY A 25 -11.86 10.70 -4.24
CA GLY A 25 -12.94 11.15 -3.36
C GLY A 25 -12.52 12.33 -2.46
N PRO A 26 -13.48 12.94 -1.74
CA PRO A 26 -13.21 14.02 -0.79
C PRO A 26 -12.31 13.56 0.35
N GLU A 27 -11.70 14.54 1.03
CA GLU A 27 -10.95 14.28 2.26
C GLU A 27 -11.81 13.50 3.27
N THR A 28 -11.23 12.49 3.88
CA THR A 28 -11.91 11.61 4.84
C THR A 28 -11.06 11.48 6.10
N THR A 29 -11.67 11.73 7.26
CA THR A 29 -11.02 11.53 8.56
C THR A 29 -11.55 10.27 9.21
N PHE A 30 -10.69 9.57 9.96
CA PHE A 30 -11.08 8.52 10.89
C PHE A 30 -10.44 8.78 12.24
N THR A 31 -11.15 8.36 13.29
CA THR A 31 -10.64 8.32 14.66
C THR A 31 -10.67 6.89 15.17
N ALA A 32 -9.73 6.54 16.03
CA ALA A 32 -9.67 5.23 16.67
C ALA A 32 -8.94 5.31 18.02
N THR A 33 -8.92 4.20 18.75
CA THR A 33 -8.11 4.03 19.96
C THR A 33 -7.09 2.92 19.73
N SER A 34 -5.83 3.14 20.11
CA SER A 34 -4.78 2.13 20.02
C SER A 34 -5.06 0.93 20.92
N ALA A 35 -4.72 -0.27 20.47
CA ALA A 35 -4.89 -1.54 21.18
C ALA A 35 -3.74 -2.50 20.83
N ASN A 36 -3.47 -3.50 21.69
CA ASN A 36 -2.50 -4.58 21.43
C ASN A 36 -1.10 -4.13 20.96
N VAL A 37 -0.71 -2.92 21.36
CA VAL A 37 0.63 -2.34 21.25
C VAL A 37 0.98 -1.76 22.62
N ASN A 38 2.25 -1.54 22.90
CA ASN A 38 2.60 -0.78 24.09
C ASN A 38 2.13 0.69 23.98
N ASP A 39 1.86 1.30 25.13
CA ASP A 39 1.19 2.59 25.24
C ASP A 39 -0.17 2.64 24.51
N ALA A 40 -0.89 1.51 24.52
CA ALA A 40 -2.27 1.41 24.02
C ALA A 40 -3.26 2.25 24.84
N GLY A 41 -4.49 2.41 24.32
CA GLY A 41 -5.55 3.17 24.97
C GLY A 41 -5.55 4.66 24.63
N ARG A 42 -4.73 5.08 23.65
CA ARG A 42 -4.58 6.49 23.24
C ARG A 42 -5.30 6.74 21.92
N GLY A 43 -5.63 8.01 21.66
CA GLY A 43 -6.28 8.43 20.42
C GLY A 43 -5.39 8.24 19.20
N VAL A 44 -6.00 7.84 18.09
CA VAL A 44 -5.38 7.80 16.76
C VAL A 44 -6.26 8.58 15.80
N LYS A 45 -5.67 9.50 15.04
CA LYS A 45 -6.36 10.24 13.98
C LYS A 45 -5.75 9.90 12.62
N ILE A 46 -6.58 9.48 11.68
CA ILE A 46 -6.20 9.17 10.30
C ILE A 46 -6.86 10.20 9.41
N ASN A 47 -6.10 10.94 8.61
CA ASN A 47 -6.63 11.90 7.65
C ASN A 47 -6.20 11.44 6.26
N ILE A 48 -7.16 11.15 5.39
CA ILE A 48 -6.95 10.80 3.99
C ILE A 48 -7.33 12.01 3.17
N LEU A 49 -6.33 12.71 2.62
CA LEU A 49 -6.51 13.91 1.80
C LEU A 49 -6.91 13.54 0.37
N ARG A 50 -6.43 12.40 -0.13
CA ARG A 50 -6.75 11.86 -1.45
C ARG A 50 -6.82 10.34 -1.39
N TRP A 51 -7.79 9.75 -2.09
CA TRP A 51 -7.85 8.31 -2.33
C TRP A 51 -6.96 7.91 -3.51
N SER A 52 -6.25 6.79 -3.35
CA SER A 52 -5.51 6.13 -4.43
C SER A 52 -6.46 5.62 -5.50
N ASN A 53 -6.02 5.67 -6.75
CA ASN A 53 -6.75 5.11 -7.88
C ASN A 53 -6.22 3.70 -8.24
N ASP A 54 -6.75 3.13 -9.31
CA ASP A 54 -6.36 1.80 -9.78
C ASP A 54 -4.89 1.72 -10.23
N ASP A 55 -4.32 2.80 -10.79
CA ASP A 55 -2.91 2.84 -11.21
C ASP A 55 -1.97 2.85 -10.00
N ASP A 56 -2.32 3.61 -8.96
CA ASP A 56 -1.63 3.62 -7.66
C ASP A 56 -1.65 2.19 -7.05
N ARG A 57 -2.82 1.53 -7.05
CA ARG A 57 -2.99 0.13 -6.60
C ARG A 57 -2.14 -0.83 -7.42
N ASN A 58 -2.21 -0.75 -8.75
CA ASN A 58 -1.48 -1.64 -9.65
C ASN A 58 0.03 -1.50 -9.47
N THR A 59 0.53 -0.28 -9.25
CA THR A 59 1.95 -0.02 -8.95
C THR A 59 2.38 -0.72 -7.67
N LEU A 60 1.57 -0.62 -6.61
CA LEU A 60 1.86 -1.25 -5.33
C LEU A 60 1.77 -2.79 -5.41
N VAL A 61 0.80 -3.33 -6.14
CA VAL A 61 0.66 -4.78 -6.38
C VAL A 61 1.83 -5.32 -7.20
N ALA A 62 2.26 -4.61 -8.25
CA ALA A 62 3.41 -5.01 -9.05
C ALA A 62 4.70 -5.06 -8.21
N ALA A 63 4.81 -4.20 -7.18
CA ALA A 63 5.95 -4.22 -6.27
C ALA A 63 6.03 -5.49 -5.40
N MET A 64 4.91 -6.20 -5.15
CA MET A 64 4.91 -7.50 -4.47
C MET A 64 5.42 -8.64 -5.35
N ASN A 65 5.45 -8.45 -6.67
CA ASN A 65 5.98 -9.40 -7.63
C ASN A 65 6.81 -8.65 -8.69
N PRO A 66 7.96 -8.05 -8.29
CA PRO A 66 8.68 -7.13 -9.15
C PRO A 66 9.30 -7.90 -10.33
N PRO A 67 9.23 -7.35 -11.56
CA PRO A 67 9.94 -7.93 -12.69
C PRO A 67 11.46 -7.79 -12.49
N ALA A 68 12.23 -8.66 -13.14
CA ALA A 68 13.69 -8.49 -13.19
C ALA A 68 14.04 -7.17 -13.89
N GLU A 69 14.85 -6.32 -13.26
CA GLU A 69 15.28 -5.07 -13.87
C GLU A 69 16.27 -5.36 -15.01
N ARG A 70 16.02 -4.81 -16.21
CA ARG A 70 17.05 -4.80 -17.26
C ARG A 70 18.12 -3.79 -16.83
N GLY A 71 19.38 -4.22 -16.76
CA GLY A 71 20.49 -3.36 -16.35
C GLY A 71 20.50 -2.06 -17.15
N ASN A 72 20.58 -0.93 -16.45
CA ASN A 72 20.66 0.39 -17.05
C ASN A 72 21.97 0.52 -17.83
N ALA A 73 21.89 0.54 -19.16
CA ALA A 73 23.00 1.01 -19.98
C ALA A 73 23.10 2.54 -19.84
N GLU A 74 24.22 3.04 -19.32
CA GLU A 74 24.56 4.46 -19.41
C GLU A 74 24.59 4.90 -20.88
N PRO A 75 24.10 6.10 -21.24
CA PRO A 75 24.27 6.64 -22.56
C PRO A 75 25.75 6.99 -22.74
N THR A 76 26.49 6.15 -23.48
CA THR A 76 27.86 6.45 -23.87
C THR A 76 27.83 7.62 -24.86
N GLY A 77 28.31 8.77 -24.39
CA GLY A 77 28.55 9.96 -25.19
C GLY A 77 29.57 9.72 -26.31
N GLU A 78 29.49 10.57 -27.32
CA GLU A 78 30.04 10.52 -28.68
C GLU A 78 31.50 10.04 -28.90
N PRO A 79 31.81 9.45 -30.07
CA PRO A 79 33.16 9.04 -30.44
C PRO A 79 34.00 10.24 -30.91
N GLY A 80 34.93 10.68 -30.05
CA GLY A 80 36.00 11.61 -30.41
C GLY A 80 37.01 10.98 -31.37
N ARG A 81 37.29 11.69 -32.48
CA ARG A 81 38.34 11.40 -33.48
C ARG A 81 39.74 11.40 -32.86
N GLY A 82 40.57 10.42 -33.20
CA GLY A 82 42.03 10.58 -33.23
C GLY A 82 42.86 9.30 -33.08
N GLY A 83 43.75 9.04 -34.06
CA GLY A 83 45.01 8.32 -33.82
C GLY A 83 45.11 6.90 -34.38
N ALA A 84 45.76 6.76 -35.54
CA ALA A 84 46.21 5.50 -36.09
C ALA A 84 47.42 4.94 -35.29
N GLY A 85 47.36 3.65 -34.92
CA GLY A 85 48.49 2.90 -34.38
C GLY A 85 48.26 1.40 -34.55
N ARG A 86 49.08 0.76 -35.40
CA ARG A 86 49.08 -0.70 -35.63
C ARG A 86 49.78 -1.38 -34.46
N GLY A 87 49.18 -2.40 -33.85
CA GLY A 87 49.90 -3.31 -32.97
C GLY A 87 49.02 -4.24 -32.11
N ALA A 88 49.31 -5.54 -32.25
CA ALA A 88 49.10 -6.60 -31.27
C ALA A 88 47.68 -7.15 -31.01
N ALA A 89 47.65 -8.48 -31.08
CA ALA A 89 46.54 -9.36 -30.75
C ALA A 89 46.13 -9.25 -29.28
N GLY A 90 44.82 -9.35 -29.04
CA GLY A 90 44.28 -9.48 -27.70
C GLY A 90 42.76 -9.40 -27.69
N ALA A 91 42.14 -10.57 -27.54
CA ALA A 91 40.76 -10.76 -27.08
C ALA A 91 39.65 -9.99 -27.82
N ARG A 92 39.00 -10.74 -28.71
CA ARG A 92 37.58 -10.53 -29.08
C ARG A 92 36.79 -10.12 -27.85
N GLY A 93 36.22 -8.92 -27.91
CA GLY A 93 35.17 -8.47 -27.02
C GLY A 93 34.10 -9.56 -26.91
N ARG A 94 33.85 -9.99 -25.68
CA ARG A 94 32.54 -10.47 -25.29
C ARG A 94 32.03 -9.43 -24.32
N GLY A 95 31.24 -8.50 -24.86
CA GLY A 95 30.27 -7.79 -24.05
C GLY A 95 29.54 -8.83 -23.23
N ARG A 96 29.77 -8.79 -21.92
CA ARG A 96 28.96 -9.53 -20.97
C ARG A 96 27.62 -8.84 -21.01
N GLY A 97 26.77 -9.28 -21.95
CA GLY A 97 25.44 -8.73 -22.15
C GLY A 97 24.80 -8.56 -20.79
N ASP A 98 24.24 -7.38 -20.58
CA ASP A 98 23.59 -6.96 -19.35
C ASP A 98 22.54 -8.00 -18.95
N ALA A 99 22.97 -8.99 -18.17
CA ALA A 99 22.06 -9.94 -17.57
C ALA A 99 21.13 -9.08 -16.72
N PRO A 100 19.80 -9.24 -16.87
CA PRO A 100 18.86 -8.52 -16.02
C PRO A 100 19.29 -8.68 -14.57
N ALA A 101 19.43 -7.55 -13.87
CA ALA A 101 19.68 -7.59 -12.44
C ALA A 101 18.57 -8.40 -11.80
N ALA A 102 18.93 -9.23 -10.81
CA ALA A 102 17.93 -10.02 -10.09
C ALA A 102 16.82 -9.08 -9.59
N PRO A 103 15.53 -9.46 -9.73
CA PRO A 103 14.44 -8.64 -9.25
C PRO A 103 14.66 -8.28 -7.77
N PRO A 104 14.34 -7.05 -7.35
CA PRO A 104 14.39 -6.69 -5.94
C PRO A 104 13.50 -7.66 -5.12
N LYS A 105 13.87 -7.91 -3.86
CA LYS A 105 12.99 -8.67 -2.96
C LYS A 105 11.64 -7.93 -2.84
N PRO A 106 10.50 -8.63 -2.79
CA PRO A 106 9.18 -7.99 -2.76
C PRO A 106 9.03 -6.85 -1.75
N MET A 107 9.47 -7.05 -0.49
CA MET A 107 9.34 -6.02 0.55
C MET A 107 10.17 -4.76 0.25
N ALA A 108 11.35 -4.94 -0.36
CA ALA A 108 12.22 -3.83 -0.77
C ALA A 108 11.60 -3.04 -1.94
N ALA A 109 10.96 -3.74 -2.88
CA ALA A 109 10.23 -3.09 -3.96
C ALA A 109 9.00 -2.34 -3.47
N VAL A 110 8.27 -2.89 -2.48
CA VAL A 110 7.11 -2.23 -1.87
C VAL A 110 7.52 -0.93 -1.17
N ILE A 111 8.55 -0.94 -0.32
CA ILE A 111 9.01 0.30 0.32
C ILE A 111 9.47 1.33 -0.72
N ALA A 112 10.22 0.92 -1.75
CA ALA A 112 10.64 1.81 -2.83
C ALA A 112 9.47 2.41 -3.61
N ALA A 113 8.39 1.65 -3.83
CA ALA A 113 7.17 2.15 -4.44
C ALA A 113 6.48 3.20 -3.55
N LEU A 114 6.38 2.93 -2.24
CA LEU A 114 5.77 3.85 -1.27
C LEU A 114 6.59 5.14 -1.09
N GLU A 115 7.92 5.08 -1.17
CA GLU A 115 8.79 6.26 -1.09
C GLU A 115 8.60 7.22 -2.27
N ARG A 116 8.37 6.66 -3.47
CA ARG A 116 8.12 7.42 -4.71
C ARG A 116 6.69 7.97 -4.80
N ALA A 117 5.72 7.30 -4.19
CA ALA A 117 4.33 7.72 -4.20
C ALA A 117 4.12 9.06 -3.46
N PRO A 118 3.18 9.91 -3.88
CA PRO A 118 2.90 11.16 -3.18
C PRO A 118 2.35 10.91 -1.77
N THR A 119 2.55 11.88 -0.86
CA THR A 119 1.81 11.86 0.41
C THR A 119 0.36 12.27 0.16
N ILE A 120 -0.56 11.41 0.57
CA ILE A 120 -2.01 11.56 0.36
C ILE A 120 -2.79 11.56 1.67
N GLY A 121 -2.10 11.61 2.81
CA GLY A 121 -2.71 11.60 4.12
C GLY A 121 -1.69 11.44 5.25
N TYR A 122 -2.18 11.41 6.48
CA TYR A 122 -1.37 11.25 7.68
C TYR A 122 -2.09 10.41 8.73
N VAL A 123 -1.32 9.58 9.43
CA VAL A 123 -1.73 8.94 10.68
C VAL A 123 -1.01 9.61 11.84
N TRP A 124 -1.78 10.13 12.79
CA TRP A 124 -1.30 10.72 14.03
C TRP A 124 -1.55 9.73 15.16
N LEU A 125 -0.47 9.27 15.80
CA LEU A 125 -0.52 8.25 16.85
C LEU A 125 -0.38 8.90 18.23
N ASN A 126 -1.16 8.47 19.22
CA ASN A 126 -0.93 8.73 20.66
C ASN A 126 -0.67 10.21 21.02
N ASP A 127 -1.43 11.15 20.45
CA ASP A 127 -1.23 12.60 20.63
C ASP A 127 0.17 13.11 20.21
N SER A 128 0.87 12.34 19.36
CA SER A 128 2.19 12.67 18.81
C SER A 128 2.10 13.86 17.85
N ASN A 129 3.07 14.77 17.97
CA ASN A 129 3.28 15.84 17.00
C ASN A 129 3.94 15.35 15.69
N ILE A 130 4.34 14.08 15.62
CA ILE A 130 4.92 13.45 14.43
C ILE A 130 3.88 12.53 13.81
N GLY A 131 3.41 12.91 12.62
CA GLY A 131 2.51 12.11 11.80
C GLY A 131 3.26 11.18 10.86
N TYR A 132 2.70 9.99 10.63
CA TYR A 132 3.18 9.04 9.62
C TYR A 132 2.48 9.33 8.31
N ALA A 133 3.25 9.61 7.25
CA ALA A 133 2.71 9.89 5.92
C ALA A 133 2.01 8.66 5.34
N ILE A 134 0.78 8.84 4.87
CA ILE A 134 0.06 7.85 4.08
C ILE A 134 0.44 8.07 2.62
N ARG A 135 0.91 7.01 1.98
CA ARG A 135 1.37 6.98 0.57
C ARG A 135 0.39 6.24 -0.34
N TYR A 136 -0.47 5.42 0.25
CA TYR A 136 -1.50 4.65 -0.43
C TYR A 136 -2.75 4.54 0.44
N ALA A 137 -3.92 4.70 -0.15
CA ALA A 137 -5.22 4.65 0.51
C ALA A 137 -6.27 4.18 -0.47
N TYR A 138 -6.72 2.93 -0.34
CA TYR A 138 -7.66 2.30 -1.27
C TYR A 138 -8.81 1.67 -0.50
N ARG A 139 -10.02 1.68 -1.05
CA ARG A 139 -11.21 1.13 -0.41
C ARG A 139 -11.95 0.18 -1.34
N THR A 140 -12.53 -0.86 -0.75
CA THR A 140 -13.38 -1.81 -1.46
C THR A 140 -14.69 -1.98 -0.69
N PRO A 141 -15.86 -1.92 -1.37
CA PRO A 141 -17.13 -2.19 -0.72
C PRO A 141 -17.20 -3.64 -0.24
N MET A 142 -17.93 -3.87 0.85
CA MET A 142 -18.25 -5.21 1.35
C MET A 142 -19.71 -5.56 1.02
N PRO A 143 -20.05 -6.87 0.89
CA PRO A 143 -21.41 -7.31 0.57
C PRO A 143 -22.49 -6.86 1.58
N ASP A 144 -22.11 -6.57 2.82
CA ASP A 144 -22.97 -6.10 3.91
C ASP A 144 -23.22 -4.57 3.88
N GLY A 145 -22.69 -3.88 2.86
CA GLY A 145 -22.75 -2.41 2.76
C GLY A 145 -21.70 -1.69 3.59
N GLY A 146 -20.80 -2.42 4.25
CA GLY A 146 -19.59 -1.88 4.85
C GLY A 146 -18.48 -1.67 3.81
N GLU A 147 -17.27 -1.42 4.29
CA GLU A 147 -16.09 -1.23 3.47
C GLU A 147 -14.81 -1.73 4.13
N ARG A 148 -13.88 -2.21 3.30
CA ARG A 148 -12.48 -2.44 3.69
C ARG A 148 -11.66 -1.28 3.16
N ILE A 149 -10.76 -0.76 3.99
CA ILE A 149 -9.86 0.33 3.64
C ILE A 149 -8.42 -0.12 3.89
N PHE A 150 -7.58 -0.03 2.87
CA PHE A 150 -6.17 -0.39 2.88
C PHE A 150 -5.35 0.88 2.84
N LEU A 151 -4.55 1.11 3.88
CA LEU A 151 -3.65 2.25 3.98
C LEU A 151 -2.20 1.74 3.99
N ALA A 152 -1.28 2.50 3.42
CA ALA A 152 0.14 2.24 3.56
C ALA A 152 0.92 3.49 3.95
N SER A 153 1.81 3.34 4.93
CA SER A 153 2.83 4.31 5.31
C SER A 153 4.20 3.80 4.86
N ASN A 154 5.05 4.67 4.31
CA ASN A 154 6.45 4.35 3.99
C ASN A 154 7.36 4.33 5.23
N ARG A 155 6.78 4.32 6.42
CA ARG A 155 7.51 4.23 7.69
C ARG A 155 6.82 3.25 8.60
N ARG A 156 7.64 2.49 9.34
CA ARG A 156 7.20 1.54 10.35
C ARG A 156 6.70 2.27 11.59
N PHE A 157 5.47 1.97 12.03
CA PHE A 157 4.94 2.57 13.25
C PHE A 157 5.78 2.20 14.48
N GLY A 158 6.12 3.20 15.29
CA GLY A 158 6.98 3.02 16.47
C GLY A 158 8.46 2.88 16.14
N ASP A 159 8.92 3.30 14.96
CA ASP A 159 10.34 3.27 14.58
C ASP A 159 11.21 4.26 15.38
N THR A 160 10.67 5.42 15.78
CA THR A 160 11.41 6.47 16.50
C THR A 160 11.23 6.47 18.01
N GLY A 161 10.63 5.44 18.61
CA GLY A 161 10.34 5.45 20.04
C GLY A 161 10.02 4.08 20.63
N THR A 162 9.60 4.11 21.89
CA THR A 162 9.19 2.90 22.61
C THR A 162 7.73 2.55 22.33
N SER A 163 6.84 3.52 22.10
CA SER A 163 5.42 3.26 21.83
C SER A 163 5.19 2.54 20.49
N TRP A 164 4.02 1.92 20.32
CA TRP A 164 3.59 1.23 19.09
C TRP A 164 4.41 -0.01 18.70
N LYS A 165 5.12 -0.61 19.65
CA LYS A 165 5.71 -1.96 19.52
C LYS A 165 4.66 -3.03 19.82
N PRO A 166 4.70 -4.20 19.14
CA PRO A 166 3.87 -5.35 19.49
C PRO A 166 4.03 -5.76 20.96
N VAL A 167 2.91 -6.04 21.64
CA VAL A 167 2.93 -6.62 23.00
C VAL A 167 3.32 -8.10 23.01
N ALA A 168 3.18 -8.78 21.86
CA ALA A 168 3.60 -10.17 21.65
C ALA A 168 4.71 -10.20 20.58
N PRO A 169 6.00 -10.29 20.96
CA PRO A 169 7.12 -10.15 20.02
C PRO A 169 7.18 -11.24 18.95
N ALA A 170 6.70 -12.44 19.23
CA ALA A 170 6.73 -13.58 18.30
C ALA A 170 5.91 -13.34 17.02
N THR A 171 5.01 -12.35 17.02
CA THR A 171 4.22 -11.97 15.85
C THR A 171 4.74 -10.71 15.17
N ALA A 172 5.79 -10.07 15.71
CA ALA A 172 6.36 -8.85 15.14
C ALA A 172 6.91 -9.08 13.74
N THR A 173 6.67 -8.09 12.87
CA THR A 173 7.29 -8.01 11.54
C THR A 173 8.44 -7.01 11.56
N ASP A 174 9.37 -7.19 10.63
CA ASP A 174 10.57 -6.38 10.41
C ASP A 174 10.45 -5.46 9.18
N TYR A 175 9.23 -5.14 8.75
CA TYR A 175 9.02 -4.25 7.61
C TYR A 175 9.40 -2.80 7.93
N ASP A 176 9.99 -2.10 6.96
CA ASP A 176 10.28 -0.67 7.05
C ASP A 176 9.06 0.23 6.75
N PHE A 177 7.94 -0.38 6.37
CA PHE A 177 6.66 0.26 6.09
C PHE A 177 5.58 -0.22 7.08
N THR A 178 4.37 0.32 6.96
CA THR A 178 3.19 -0.21 7.68
C THR A 178 1.98 -0.23 6.77
N ILE A 179 1.36 -1.40 6.63
CA ILE A 179 0.02 -1.56 6.05
C ILE A 179 -1.01 -1.56 7.18
N ILE A 180 -2.10 -0.85 6.99
CA ILE A 180 -3.25 -0.83 7.90
C ILE A 180 -4.47 -1.27 7.09
N GLU A 181 -5.19 -2.27 7.57
CA GLU A 181 -6.49 -2.65 7.02
C GLU A 181 -7.56 -2.28 8.04
N LEU A 182 -8.43 -1.33 7.68
CA LEU A 182 -9.63 -0.99 8.42
C LEU A 182 -10.81 -1.76 7.83
N ARG A 183 -11.69 -2.27 8.68
CA ARG A 183 -12.98 -2.82 8.28
C ARG A 183 -14.07 -2.07 9.00
N LEU A 184 -14.93 -1.43 8.22
CA LEU A 184 -16.02 -0.61 8.72
C LEU A 184 -17.36 -1.20 8.28
N ASP A 185 -18.35 -1.09 9.16
CA ASP A 185 -19.74 -1.37 8.87
C ASP A 185 -20.36 -0.23 8.03
N SER A 186 -21.63 -0.42 7.65
CA SER A 186 -22.39 0.56 6.87
C SER A 186 -22.64 1.90 7.59
N LYS A 187 -22.31 1.99 8.89
CA LYS A 187 -22.37 3.22 9.68
C LYS A 187 -21.00 3.89 9.82
N GLY A 188 -19.96 3.39 9.13
CA GLY A 188 -18.60 3.91 9.23
C GLY A 188 -17.90 3.56 10.54
N SER A 189 -18.37 2.53 11.26
CA SER A 189 -17.84 2.08 12.53
C SER A 189 -17.11 0.75 12.38
N GLY A 190 -16.01 0.53 13.10
CA GLY A 190 -15.37 -0.78 13.08
C GLY A 190 -14.02 -0.86 13.79
N GLU A 191 -13.11 -1.59 13.18
CA GLU A 191 -11.78 -1.87 13.73
C GLU A 191 -10.70 -1.82 12.65
N GLY A 192 -9.45 -1.73 13.09
CA GLY A 192 -8.29 -1.75 12.23
C GLY A 192 -7.19 -2.65 12.77
N LYS A 193 -6.52 -3.32 11.84
CA LYS A 193 -5.35 -4.17 12.07
C LYS A 193 -4.20 -3.62 11.26
N ALA A 194 -2.97 -3.97 11.62
CA ALA A 194 -1.81 -3.46 10.90
C ALA A 194 -0.70 -4.48 10.79
N SER A 195 0.20 -4.25 9.84
CA SER A 195 1.34 -5.12 9.56
C SER A 195 2.44 -5.02 10.60
N ILE A 196 2.15 -4.49 11.79
CA ILE A 196 3.07 -4.35 12.92
C ILE A 196 3.34 -5.70 13.57
N ASN A 197 2.32 -6.56 13.55
CA ASN A 197 2.27 -7.88 14.17
C ASN A 197 1.67 -8.94 13.23
N THR A 198 1.54 -8.61 11.94
CA THR A 198 0.85 -9.42 10.93
C THR A 198 1.58 -9.27 9.61
N LYS A 199 1.82 -10.39 8.92
CA LYS A 199 2.46 -10.36 7.60
C LYS A 199 1.53 -9.76 6.55
N VAL A 200 2.12 -9.31 5.45
CA VAL A 200 1.37 -8.79 4.30
C VAL A 200 1.36 -9.82 3.17
N ALA A 201 0.26 -9.88 2.44
CA ALA A 201 0.08 -10.74 1.28
C ALA A 201 -0.72 -10.02 0.19
N LEU A 202 -0.73 -10.60 -1.02
CA LEU A 202 -1.67 -10.18 -2.05
C LEU A 202 -3.06 -10.75 -1.74
N ASP A 203 -4.06 -9.88 -1.69
CA ASP A 203 -5.46 -10.25 -1.65
C ASP A 203 -5.97 -10.33 -3.09
N ALA A 204 -6.30 -11.56 -3.53
CA ALA A 204 -6.75 -11.80 -4.90
C ALA A 204 -8.15 -11.23 -5.18
N ASP A 205 -9.00 -11.16 -4.16
CA ASP A 205 -10.37 -10.68 -4.29
C ASP A 205 -10.40 -9.14 -4.36
N ALA A 206 -9.67 -8.50 -3.45
CA ALA A 206 -9.55 -7.04 -3.39
C ALA A 206 -8.48 -6.48 -4.35
N LYS A 207 -7.68 -7.35 -4.98
CA LYS A 207 -6.61 -7.02 -5.93
C LYS A 207 -5.62 -5.96 -5.40
N THR A 208 -5.25 -6.09 -4.12
CA THR A 208 -4.38 -5.14 -3.41
C THR A 208 -3.47 -5.89 -2.44
N ILE A 209 -2.48 -5.19 -1.85
CA ILE A 209 -1.77 -5.69 -0.67
C ILE A 209 -2.70 -5.59 0.54
N ALA A 210 -2.79 -6.65 1.33
CA ALA A 210 -3.60 -6.76 2.54
C ALA A 210 -2.83 -7.49 3.67
N LEU A 211 -3.47 -7.63 4.83
CA LEU A 211 -2.91 -8.42 5.93
C LEU A 211 -3.21 -9.91 5.74
N GLU A 212 -2.19 -10.74 5.86
CA GLU A 212 -2.33 -12.20 5.83
C GLU A 212 -3.17 -12.67 7.03
N ASN A 213 -4.13 -13.55 6.79
CA ASN A 213 -5.00 -14.12 7.83
C ASN A 213 -5.60 -13.05 8.77
N TYR A 214 -6.20 -12.00 8.17
CA TYR A 214 -6.77 -10.87 8.91
C TYR A 214 -7.64 -11.29 10.10
N ALA A 215 -8.43 -12.36 9.97
CA ALA A 215 -9.33 -12.82 11.05
C ALA A 215 -8.57 -13.15 12.35
N ALA A 216 -7.40 -13.77 12.24
CA ALA A 216 -6.56 -14.13 13.39
C ALA A 216 -5.65 -12.99 13.89
N ALA A 217 -5.48 -11.94 13.07
CA ALA A 217 -4.60 -10.82 13.42
C ALA A 217 -5.15 -10.01 14.62
N PRO A 218 -4.29 -9.46 15.49
CA PRO A 218 -4.73 -8.64 16.62
C PRO A 218 -5.29 -7.29 16.15
N VAL A 219 -6.37 -6.84 16.79
CA VAL A 219 -6.89 -5.48 16.60
C VAL A 219 -5.92 -4.47 17.19
N VAL A 220 -5.41 -3.55 16.39
CA VAL A 220 -4.52 -2.48 16.87
C VAL A 220 -5.17 -1.10 16.90
N LEU A 221 -6.31 -0.97 16.22
CA LEU A 221 -7.18 0.19 16.22
C LEU A 221 -8.60 -0.26 16.56
N LYS A 222 -9.05 -0.03 17.79
CA LYS A 222 -10.43 -0.30 18.20
C LYS A 222 -11.28 0.96 18.06
N ASN A 223 -12.60 0.79 18.00
CA ASN A 223 -13.57 1.88 17.93
C ASN A 223 -13.29 2.84 16.77
N VAL A 224 -12.93 2.30 15.59
CA VAL A 224 -12.75 3.13 14.41
C VAL A 224 -14.07 3.81 14.07
N ARG A 225 -14.02 5.10 13.77
CA ARG A 225 -15.15 5.94 13.37
C ARG A 225 -14.73 6.86 12.23
N ARG A 226 -15.53 6.88 11.17
CA ARG A 226 -15.48 7.89 10.11
C ARG A 226 -16.15 9.18 10.55
#